data_AF-A0A164I6Y6-F1
#
_entry.id   AF-A0A164I6Y6-F1
#
_cell.length_a   1.000
_cell.length_b   1.000
_cell.length_c   1.000
_cell.angle_alpha   90.00
_cell.angle_beta   90.00
_cell.angle_gamma   90.00
#
_symmetry.space_group_name_H-M   'P 1'
#
loop_
_entity.id
_entity.type
_entity.pdbx_description
1 polymer ?
#
loop_
_entity_poly.entity_id
_entity_poly.type
_entity_poly.pdbx_seq_one_letter_code
_entity_poly.pdbx_strand_id
1 'polypeptide(L)'
;GARQTWVRFEPRAAGQSLDSYGGRPDGAAVDQEGCYWVAMYEGQRLLRLSPEGQVLKEVKLPVSCPTMPTFGGADLRTLYITTASDGRPAEERAAQPWAGCVLQMRVEVPGWAPHQLKL
;
A
#
# COMPACT_ATOMS: atom_id res chain seq x y z
N GLY A 1 7.57 -5.81 24.85
CA GLY A 1 8.39 -7.00 24.55
C GLY A 1 9.57 -6.61 23.68
N ALA A 2 10.48 -7.56 23.39
CA ALA A 2 11.56 -7.33 22.44
C ALA A 2 11.00 -7.08 21.03
N ARG A 3 11.67 -6.24 20.24
CA ARG A 3 11.32 -6.03 18.83
C ARG A 3 11.66 -7.30 18.05
N GLN A 4 10.75 -7.74 17.18
CA GLN A 4 10.96 -8.91 16.33
C GLN A 4 10.55 -8.59 14.89
N THR A 5 11.12 -9.31 13.93
CA THR A 5 10.65 -9.25 12.54
C THR A 5 9.29 -9.94 12.47
N TRP A 6 8.30 -9.25 11.92
CA TRP A 6 6.96 -9.80 11.71
C TRP A 6 6.82 -10.39 10.30
N VAL A 7 7.07 -9.57 9.28
CA VAL A 7 7.09 -9.97 7.87
C VAL A 7 8.33 -9.36 7.20
N ARG A 8 8.96 -10.11 6.30
CA ARG A 8 10.09 -9.65 5.48
C ARG A 8 9.74 -9.81 4.00
N PHE A 9 10.02 -8.77 3.23
CA PHE A 9 10.00 -8.79 1.78
C PHE A 9 11.43 -8.64 1.28
N GLU A 10 11.80 -9.45 0.30
CA GLU A 10 13.16 -9.42 -0.24
C GLU A 10 13.39 -8.12 -1.04
N PRO A 11 14.58 -7.50 -0.93
CA PRO A 11 14.96 -6.39 -1.80
C PRO A 11 14.96 -6.80 -3.27
N ARG A 12 14.80 -5.82 -4.17
CA ARG A 12 14.87 -6.08 -5.61
C ARG A 12 16.26 -6.59 -5.97
N ALA A 13 16.34 -7.75 -6.61
CA ALA A 13 17.61 -8.25 -7.11
C ALA A 13 18.10 -7.39 -8.29
N ALA A 14 19.42 -7.31 -8.46
CA ALA A 14 20.01 -6.60 -9.59
C ALA A 14 19.50 -7.18 -10.92
N GLY A 15 18.99 -6.32 -11.81
CA GLY A 15 18.43 -6.73 -13.10
C GLY A 15 17.03 -7.36 -13.05
N GLN A 16 16.44 -7.57 -11.87
CA GLN A 16 15.07 -8.06 -11.75
C GLN A 16 14.08 -7.04 -12.32
N SER A 17 13.12 -7.48 -13.13
CA SER A 17 12.05 -6.62 -13.64
C SER A 17 11.08 -6.22 -12.52
N LEU A 18 10.39 -5.07 -12.67
CA LEU A 18 9.37 -4.67 -11.69
C LEU A 18 8.20 -5.65 -11.66
N ASP A 19 7.84 -6.22 -12.80
CA ASP A 19 6.75 -7.22 -12.91
C ASP A 19 6.98 -8.46 -12.04
N SER A 20 8.24 -8.81 -11.76
CA SER A 20 8.61 -9.96 -10.93
C SER A 20 9.08 -9.58 -9.53
N TYR A 21 9.24 -8.29 -9.24
CA TYR A 21 9.76 -7.81 -7.96
C TYR A 21 8.72 -7.88 -6.84
N GLY A 22 7.47 -7.48 -7.13
CA GLY A 22 6.41 -7.43 -6.11
C GLY A 22 6.53 -6.27 -5.11
N GLY A 23 7.56 -5.43 -5.23
CA GLY A 23 7.69 -4.16 -4.52
C GLY A 23 8.27 -4.25 -3.11
N ARG A 24 8.54 -3.08 -2.53
CA ARG A 24 8.93 -2.91 -1.13
C ARG A 24 7.81 -2.26 -0.32
N PRO A 25 7.67 -2.57 0.98
CA PRO A 25 6.79 -1.83 1.87
C PRO A 25 7.13 -0.34 1.87
N ASP A 26 6.10 0.50 1.77
CA ASP A 26 6.17 1.95 1.99
C ASP A 26 5.25 2.31 3.18
N GLY A 27 4.19 3.07 2.94
CA GLY A 27 3.17 3.41 3.91
C GLY A 27 2.13 2.30 4.14
N ALA A 28 1.46 2.38 5.30
CA ALA A 28 0.46 1.40 5.69
C ALA A 28 -0.60 1.95 6.66
N ALA A 29 -1.72 1.22 6.76
CA ALA A 29 -2.79 1.45 7.72
C ALA A 29 -3.31 0.12 8.27
N VAL A 30 -3.95 0.14 9.43
CA VAL A 30 -4.51 -1.05 10.09
C VAL A 30 -6.04 -0.95 10.13
N ASP A 31 -6.72 -2.05 9.79
CA ASP A 31 -8.19 -2.14 9.89
C ASP A 31 -8.66 -2.59 11.29
N GLN A 32 -9.98 -2.63 11.51
CA GLN A 32 -10.56 -3.01 12.80
C GLN A 32 -10.40 -4.50 13.14
N GLU A 33 -9.98 -5.35 12.20
CA GLU A 33 -9.60 -6.75 12.47
C GLU A 33 -8.11 -6.88 12.82
N GLY A 34 -7.38 -5.77 12.89
CA GLY A 34 -5.94 -5.77 13.14
C GLY A 34 -5.10 -6.14 11.92
N CYS A 35 -5.70 -6.21 10.72
CA CYS A 35 -4.96 -6.52 9.51
C CYS A 35 -4.23 -5.29 8.96
N TYR A 36 -3.01 -5.50 8.47
CA TYR A 36 -2.11 -4.46 8.01
C TYR A 36 -2.19 -4.30 6.49
N TRP A 37 -2.72 -3.17 6.04
CA TRP A 37 -2.77 -2.78 4.64
C TRP A 37 -1.51 -2.00 4.28
N VAL A 38 -0.66 -2.58 3.43
CA VAL A 38 0.63 -2.00 3.05
C VAL A 38 0.67 -1.71 1.56
N ALA A 39 1.12 -0.50 1.21
CA ALA A 39 1.46 -0.16 -0.16
C ALA A 39 2.82 -0.78 -0.53
N MET A 40 2.85 -1.49 -1.66
CA MET A 40 4.08 -2.09 -2.17
C MET A 40 4.61 -1.21 -3.30
N TYR A 41 5.51 -0.28 -2.95
CA TYR A 41 6.14 0.63 -3.90
C TYR A 41 6.92 -0.16 -4.96
N GLU A 42 6.76 0.20 -6.23
CA GLU A 42 7.28 -0.55 -7.39
C GLU A 42 6.74 -1.98 -7.52
N GLY A 43 5.72 -2.33 -6.73
CA GLY A 43 5.04 -3.63 -6.75
C GLY A 43 3.65 -3.59 -7.37
N GLN A 44 3.14 -2.41 -7.75
CA GLN A 44 1.83 -2.25 -8.38
C GLN A 44 0.67 -2.85 -7.56
N ARG A 45 0.79 -2.85 -6.22
CA ARG A 45 -0.20 -3.52 -5.36
C ARG A 45 -0.31 -2.95 -3.96
N LEU A 46 -1.44 -3.23 -3.33
CA LEU A 46 -1.57 -3.29 -1.89
C LEU A 46 -1.59 -4.75 -1.44
N LEU A 47 -1.05 -5.01 -0.26
CA LEU A 47 -1.26 -6.26 0.46
C LEU A 47 -2.04 -6.00 1.74
N ARG A 48 -2.97 -6.89 2.07
CA ARG A 48 -3.58 -6.97 3.39
C ARG A 48 -2.97 -8.17 4.11
N LEU A 49 -2.27 -7.92 5.20
CA LEU A 49 -1.61 -8.94 6.01
C LEU A 49 -2.45 -9.24 7.26
N SER A 50 -2.59 -10.51 7.63
CA SER A 50 -3.18 -10.92 8.92
C SER A 50 -2.32 -10.43 10.08
N PRO A 51 -2.83 -10.37 11.32
CA PRO A 51 -2.03 -10.06 12.52
C PRO A 51 -0.80 -10.97 12.73
N GLU A 52 -0.79 -12.15 12.11
CA GLU A 52 0.31 -13.13 12.12
C GLU A 52 1.26 -12.96 10.92
N GLY A 53 1.01 -12.01 10.03
CA GLY A 53 1.88 -11.66 8.92
C GLY A 53 1.58 -12.42 7.61
N GLN A 54 0.47 -13.14 7.54
CA GLN A 54 0.08 -13.87 6.33
C GLN A 54 -0.58 -12.94 5.31
N VAL A 55 -0.28 -13.09 4.02
CA VAL A 55 -1.00 -12.34 2.97
C VAL A 55 -2.42 -12.88 2.85
N LEU A 56 -3.40 -12.08 3.28
CA LEU A 56 -4.83 -12.40 3.17
C LEU A 56 -5.44 -11.90 1.86
N LYS A 57 -4.92 -10.79 1.33
CA LYS A 57 -5.41 -10.19 0.08
C LYS A 57 -4.30 -9.45 -0.65
N GLU A 58 -4.32 -9.57 -1.97
CA GLU A 58 -3.59 -8.68 -2.89
C GLU A 58 -4.60 -7.84 -3.67
N VAL A 59 -4.37 -6.53 -3.76
CA VAL A 59 -5.11 -5.64 -4.64
C VAL A 59 -4.14 -5.06 -5.66
N LYS A 60 -4.31 -5.45 -6.93
CA LYS A 60 -3.55 -4.85 -8.03
C LYS A 60 -4.01 -3.42 -8.26
N LEU A 61 -3.05 -2.52 -8.43
CA LEU A 61 -3.29 -1.12 -8.70
C LEU A 61 -2.88 -0.76 -10.13
N PRO A 62 -3.46 0.27 -10.74
CA PRO A 62 -3.10 0.68 -12.09
C PRO A 62 -1.87 1.61 -12.11
N VAL A 63 -1.05 1.58 -11.07
CA VAL A 63 0.15 2.43 -10.89
C VAL A 63 1.27 1.62 -10.27
N SER A 64 2.52 1.81 -10.72
CA SER A 64 3.68 1.08 -10.21
C SER A 64 4.00 1.43 -8.76
N CYS A 65 3.78 2.70 -8.37
CA CYS A 65 4.33 3.28 -7.14
C CYS A 65 3.24 3.79 -6.19
N PRO A 66 2.42 2.91 -5.58
CA PRO A 66 1.58 3.30 -4.45
C PRO A 66 2.48 3.62 -3.25
N THR A 67 2.09 4.62 -2.44
CA THR A 67 2.92 5.10 -1.32
C THR A 67 2.26 4.95 0.04
N MET A 68 1.01 5.39 0.24
CA MET A 68 0.36 5.33 1.56
C MET A 68 -1.15 5.05 1.44
N PRO A 69 -1.67 3.98 2.07
CA PRO A 69 -3.09 3.80 2.27
C PRO A 69 -3.58 4.48 3.55
N THR A 70 -4.82 4.99 3.55
CA THR A 70 -5.51 5.44 4.76
C THR A 70 -7.02 5.24 4.66
N PHE A 71 -7.66 4.96 5.79
CA PHE A 71 -9.11 4.79 5.84
C PHE A 71 -9.81 6.12 6.04
N GLY A 72 -10.94 6.30 5.37
CA GLY A 72 -11.77 7.49 5.47
C GLY A 72 -13.20 7.22 4.98
N GLY A 73 -13.92 8.31 4.69
CA GLY A 73 -15.36 8.28 4.49
C GLY A 73 -16.12 8.18 5.81
N ALA A 74 -17.44 8.42 5.76
CA ALA A 74 -18.28 8.49 6.96
C ALA A 74 -18.32 7.18 7.78
N ASP A 75 -18.10 6.05 7.11
CA ASP A 75 -18.13 4.71 7.71
C ASP A 75 -16.74 4.05 7.79
N LEU A 76 -15.67 4.81 7.51
CA LEU A 76 -14.27 4.37 7.53
C LEU A 76 -13.95 3.17 6.62
N ARG A 77 -14.79 2.90 5.60
CA ARG A 77 -14.60 1.80 4.64
C ARG A 77 -14.14 2.27 3.26
N THR A 78 -13.75 3.54 3.13
CA THR A 78 -13.08 4.03 1.92
C THR A 78 -11.59 4.04 2.18
N LEU A 79 -10.84 3.25 1.42
CA LEU A 79 -9.38 3.24 1.46
C LEU A 79 -8.86 4.21 0.40
N TYR A 80 -8.29 5.33 0.84
CA TYR A 80 -7.57 6.28 -0.01
C TYR A 80 -6.11 5.87 -0.13
N ILE A 81 -5.53 6.05 -1.31
CA ILE A 81 -4.17 5.58 -1.61
C ILE A 81 -3.43 6.68 -2.34
N THR A 82 -2.37 7.23 -1.73
CA THR A 82 -1.46 8.13 -2.44
C THR A 82 -0.54 7.33 -3.35
N THR A 83 -0.10 7.96 -4.44
CA THR A 83 0.77 7.34 -5.44
C THR A 83 1.85 8.33 -5.87
N ALA A 84 2.95 7.83 -6.43
CA ALA A 84 4.05 8.64 -6.93
C ALA A 84 4.25 8.44 -8.44
N SER A 85 4.69 9.51 -9.11
CA SER A 85 5.17 9.49 -10.49
C SER A 85 6.55 10.13 -10.66
N ASP A 86 7.13 10.66 -9.59
CA ASP A 86 8.44 11.29 -9.63
C ASP A 86 9.54 10.27 -9.95
N GLY A 87 10.51 10.69 -10.75
CA GLY A 87 11.59 9.83 -11.24
C GLY A 87 11.17 8.69 -12.17
N ARG A 88 9.89 8.57 -12.56
CA ARG A 88 9.44 7.52 -13.50
C ARG A 88 9.67 7.92 -14.96
N PRO A 89 10.02 6.96 -15.85
CA PRO A 89 10.18 7.22 -17.28
C PRO A 89 8.93 7.84 -17.91
N ALA A 90 9.12 8.68 -18.93
CA ALA A 90 8.01 9.35 -19.62
C ALA A 90 6.99 8.36 -20.22
N GLU A 91 7.47 7.26 -20.80
CA GLU A 91 6.63 6.19 -21.36
C GLU A 91 5.75 5.54 -20.29
N GLU A 92 6.31 5.24 -19.12
CA GLU A 92 5.55 4.65 -18.01
C GLU A 92 4.49 5.63 -17.48
N ARG A 93 4.83 6.91 -17.33
CA ARG A 93 3.87 7.94 -16.91
C ARG A 93 2.73 8.10 -17.91
N ALA A 94 3.02 7.97 -19.21
CA ALA A 94 2.00 7.98 -20.25
C ALA A 94 1.10 6.72 -20.19
N ALA A 95 1.67 5.55 -19.89
CA ALA A 95 0.92 4.30 -19.74
C ALA A 95 0.11 4.23 -18.42
N GLN A 96 0.51 4.99 -17.40
CA GLN A 96 -0.10 5.01 -16.07
C GLN A 96 -0.60 6.42 -15.72
N PRO A 97 -1.72 6.87 -16.34
CA PRO A 97 -2.19 8.25 -16.21
C PRO A 97 -2.60 8.64 -14.78
N TRP A 98 -2.79 7.66 -13.89
CA TRP A 98 -3.11 7.89 -12.49
C TRP A 98 -1.89 7.92 -11.54
N ALA A 99 -0.68 7.73 -12.06
CA ALA A 99 0.54 7.84 -11.27
C ALA A 99 0.73 9.29 -10.78
N GLY A 100 0.88 9.48 -9.47
CA GLY A 100 0.90 10.80 -8.82
C GLY A 100 -0.47 11.31 -8.38
N CYS A 101 -1.56 10.59 -8.66
CA CYS A 101 -2.89 10.90 -8.15
C CYS A 101 -3.18 10.22 -6.80
N VAL A 102 -4.28 10.62 -6.16
CA VAL A 102 -4.89 9.87 -5.06
C VAL A 102 -5.96 8.95 -5.65
N LEU A 103 -5.85 7.65 -5.35
CA LEU A 103 -6.85 6.64 -5.71
C LEU A 103 -7.76 6.38 -4.51
N GLN A 104 -8.93 5.80 -4.75
CA GLN A 104 -9.77 5.27 -3.69
C GLN A 104 -10.44 3.95 -4.08
N MET A 105 -10.72 3.12 -3.08
CA MET A 105 -11.56 1.93 -3.23
C MET A 105 -12.38 1.67 -1.96
N ARG A 106 -13.40 0.82 -2.07
CA ARG A 106 -14.16 0.34 -0.93
C ARG A 106 -13.56 -0.95 -0.38
N VAL A 107 -13.63 -1.08 0.94
CA VAL A 107 -13.20 -2.27 1.69
C VAL A 107 -14.31 -2.72 2.63
N GLU A 108 -14.32 -4.01 2.96
CA GLU A 108 -15.35 -4.63 3.81
C GLU A 108 -15.17 -4.24 5.28
N VAL A 109 -13.91 -4.30 5.74
CA VAL A 109 -13.52 -4.01 7.12
C VAL A 109 -13.17 -2.53 7.24
N PRO A 110 -13.84 -1.77 8.13
CA PRO A 110 -13.51 -0.37 8.36
C PRO A 110 -12.14 -0.21 9.01
N GLY A 111 -11.55 0.98 8.84
CA GLY A 111 -10.37 1.40 9.59
C GLY A 111 -10.70 2.04 10.93
N TRP A 112 -9.67 2.65 11.50
CA TRP A 112 -9.78 3.48 12.70
C TRP A 112 -9.82 4.95 12.33
N ALA A 113 -10.53 5.74 13.14
CA ALA A 113 -10.42 7.19 13.06
C ALA A 113 -8.98 7.60 13.42
N PRO A 114 -8.39 8.58 12.71
CA PRO A 114 -7.04 9.03 13.01
C PRO A 114 -6.97 9.58 14.44
N HIS A 115 -5.87 9.26 15.12
CA HIS A 115 -5.63 9.81 16.44
C HIS A 115 -5.38 11.31 16.35
N GLN A 116 -6.10 12.11 17.12
CA GLN A 116 -5.86 13.54 17.20
C GLN A 116 -4.75 13.80 18.22
N LEU A 117 -3.62 14.33 17.75
CA LEU A 117 -2.56 14.80 18.61
C LEU A 117 -3.08 16.02 19.39
N LYS A 118 -3.03 15.96 20.73
CA LYS A 118 -3.25 17.12 21.58
C LYS A 118 -1.90 17.78 21.83
N LEU A 119 -1.74 19.00 21.35
CA LEU A 119 -0.54 19.84 21.54
C LEU A 119 -0.68 20.71 22.79
#